data_AF-A0A2U1S2L5-F1
#
_entry.id   AF-A0A2U1S2L5-F1
#
_cell.length_a   1.000
_cell.length_b   1.000
_cell.length_c   1.000
_cell.angle_alpha   90.00
_cell.angle_beta   90.00
_cell.angle_gamma   90.00
#
_symmetry.space_group_name_H-M   'P 1'
#
loop_
_entity.id
_entity.type
_entity.pdbx_description
1 polymer ?
#
loop_
_entity_poly.entity_id
_entity_poly.type
_entity_poly.pdbx_seq_one_letter_code
_entity_poly.pdbx_strand_id
1 'polypeptide(L)'
;MLDALRTRLGPFAIRFALAFLLLLAVWRFFSPFYAQGMAAIGQTLLTATGTLPPGSQLEARDRRVWVTRPVTKVDGSQGMATVNVLDDATYVNIVLLAALTIATPVLAWPARAKVFLAGGAALSILHLIDLAIKLRWTAVYPGLPAHGVIPEAASSTVVKAYEWMFAFFSVNGFGLFPILVWFAATAFWWPQQARTAEIKPGRRRKHRG
;
A
#
# COMPACT_ATOMS: atom_id res chain seq x y z
N MET A 1 -10.96 -28.26 15.88
CA MET A 1 -10.25 -27.02 15.50
C MET A 1 -10.69 -26.51 14.12
N LEU A 2 -10.79 -27.39 13.11
CA LEU A 2 -11.26 -27.03 11.75
C LEU A 2 -12.71 -26.51 11.70
N ASP A 3 -13.66 -27.11 12.41
CA ASP A 3 -15.07 -26.64 12.40
C ASP A 3 -15.27 -25.28 13.08
N ALA A 4 -14.49 -25.00 14.13
CA ALA A 4 -14.46 -23.70 14.79
C ALA A 4 -13.86 -22.60 13.89
N LEU A 5 -12.93 -22.98 13.01
CA LEU A 5 -12.39 -22.10 11.97
C LEU A 5 -13.43 -21.86 10.87
N ARG A 6 -14.08 -22.92 10.39
CA ARG A 6 -15.10 -22.88 9.32
C ARG A 6 -16.31 -22.01 9.69
N THR A 7 -16.77 -22.12 10.93
CA THR A 7 -17.87 -21.30 11.49
C THR A 7 -17.53 -19.83 11.68
N ARG A 8 -16.23 -19.48 11.80
CA ARG A 8 -15.77 -18.08 11.93
C ARG A 8 -15.35 -17.46 10.60
N LEU A 9 -14.93 -18.28 9.63
CA LEU A 9 -14.52 -17.84 8.29
C LEU A 9 -15.65 -17.20 7.50
N GLY A 10 -16.86 -17.78 7.51
CA GLY A 10 -18.02 -17.22 6.80
C GLY A 10 -18.40 -15.81 7.27
N PRO A 11 -18.67 -15.61 8.57
CA PRO A 11 -18.96 -14.28 9.12
C PRO A 11 -17.82 -13.27 8.93
N PHE A 12 -16.56 -13.70 9.03
CA PHE A 12 -15.42 -12.84 8.73
C PHE A 12 -15.41 -12.41 7.26
N ALA A 13 -15.56 -13.35 6.32
CA ALA A 13 -15.55 -13.07 4.89
C ALA A 13 -16.67 -12.09 4.49
N ILE A 14 -17.87 -12.24 5.06
CA ILE A 14 -18.98 -11.31 4.82
C ILE A 14 -18.66 -9.91 5.37
N ARG A 15 -18.20 -9.82 6.63
CA ARG A 15 -17.82 -8.53 7.23
C ARG A 15 -16.69 -7.84 6.46
N PHE A 16 -15.70 -8.63 6.04
CA PHE A 16 -14.60 -8.16 5.22
C PHE A 16 -15.09 -7.65 3.87
N ALA A 17 -15.91 -8.42 3.15
CA ALA A 17 -16.46 -8.01 1.86
C ALA A 17 -17.26 -6.70 1.99
N LEU A 18 -18.13 -6.60 2.99
CA LEU A 18 -18.92 -5.39 3.24
C LEU A 18 -18.02 -4.19 3.58
N ALA A 19 -17.06 -4.37 4.50
CA ALA A 19 -16.13 -3.31 4.88
C ALA A 19 -15.29 -2.87 3.68
N PHE A 20 -14.80 -3.81 2.87
CA PHE A 20 -13.99 -3.54 1.69
C PHE A 20 -14.77 -2.77 0.63
N LEU A 21 -16.00 -3.18 0.30
CA LEU A 21 -16.85 -2.47 -0.66
C LEU A 21 -17.20 -1.06 -0.19
N LEU A 22 -17.55 -0.90 1.09
CA LEU A 22 -17.86 0.41 1.66
C LEU A 22 -16.63 1.32 1.67
N LEU A 23 -15.47 0.80 2.06
CA LEU A 23 -14.22 1.54 2.04
C LEU A 23 -13.75 1.88 0.63
N LEU A 24 -13.98 1.02 -0.37
CA LEU A 24 -13.72 1.35 -1.78
C LEU A 24 -14.60 2.53 -2.24
N ALA A 25 -15.88 2.52 -1.88
CA ALA A 25 -16.78 3.63 -2.18
C ALA A 25 -16.33 4.93 -1.51
N VAL A 26 -15.95 4.87 -0.24
CA VAL A 26 -15.38 6.01 0.50
C VAL A 26 -14.06 6.47 -0.14
N TRP A 27 -13.19 5.53 -0.51
CA TRP A 27 -11.89 5.81 -1.11
C TRP A 27 -12.00 6.60 -2.41
N ARG A 28 -13.06 6.40 -3.20
CA ARG A 28 -13.35 7.20 -4.41
C ARG A 28 -13.28 8.71 -4.16
N PHE A 29 -13.65 9.15 -2.96
CA PHE A 29 -13.64 10.55 -2.53
C PHE A 29 -12.32 10.98 -1.88
N PHE A 30 -11.62 10.06 -1.21
CA PHE A 30 -10.36 10.35 -0.51
C PHE A 30 -9.12 10.22 -1.40
N SER A 31 -9.18 9.40 -2.45
CA SER A 31 -8.05 9.14 -3.33
C SER A 31 -7.49 10.37 -4.04
N PRO A 32 -8.28 11.41 -4.43
CA PRO A 32 -7.69 12.65 -4.96
C PRO A 32 -6.76 13.33 -3.94
N PHE A 33 -7.19 13.44 -2.68
CA PHE A 33 -6.39 14.05 -1.61
C PHE A 33 -5.14 13.23 -1.29
N TYR A 34 -5.27 11.90 -1.30
CA TYR A 34 -4.12 11.03 -1.14
C TYR A 34 -3.10 11.21 -2.29
N ALA A 35 -3.56 11.24 -3.54
CA ALA A 35 -2.69 11.49 -4.69
C ALA A 35 -2.02 12.86 -4.63
N GLN A 36 -2.75 13.90 -4.21
CA GLN A 36 -2.20 15.24 -3.97
C GLN A 36 -1.12 15.22 -2.88
N GLY A 37 -1.39 14.58 -1.74
CA GLY A 37 -0.42 14.41 -0.67
C GLY A 37 0.83 13.67 -1.13
N MET A 38 0.67 12.58 -1.87
CA MET A 38 1.78 11.81 -2.45
C MET A 38 2.58 12.63 -3.47
N ALA A 39 1.93 13.43 -4.32
CA ALA A 39 2.61 14.31 -5.26
C ALA A 39 3.40 15.40 -4.52
N ALA A 40 2.82 16.04 -3.50
CA ALA A 40 3.48 17.10 -2.73
C ALA A 40 4.66 16.57 -1.88
N ILE A 41 4.44 15.48 -1.15
CA ILE A 41 5.48 14.82 -0.34
C ILE A 41 6.56 14.25 -1.26
N GLY A 42 6.17 13.57 -2.33
CA GLY A 42 7.08 13.04 -3.35
C GLY A 42 7.92 14.16 -3.96
N GLN A 43 7.31 15.27 -4.37
CA GLN A 43 8.03 16.42 -4.93
C GLN A 43 9.09 16.91 -3.93
N THR A 44 8.70 17.11 -2.68
CA THR A 44 9.60 17.63 -1.63
C THR A 44 10.76 16.66 -1.36
N LEU A 45 10.45 15.40 -1.04
CA LEU A 45 11.45 14.41 -0.66
C LEU A 45 12.39 14.05 -1.82
N LEU A 46 11.85 13.89 -3.03
CA LEU A 46 12.63 13.45 -4.18
C LEU A 46 13.49 14.59 -4.74
N THR A 47 13.03 15.84 -4.64
CA THR A 47 13.87 17.01 -4.92
C THR A 47 15.00 17.12 -3.88
N ALA A 48 14.67 17.03 -2.59
CA ALA A 48 15.65 17.17 -1.51
C ALA A 48 16.75 16.08 -1.54
N THR A 49 16.42 14.89 -2.03
CA THR A 49 17.38 13.77 -2.17
C THR A 49 18.10 13.74 -3.52
N GLY A 50 17.79 14.66 -4.44
CA GLY A 50 18.35 14.66 -5.80
C GLY A 50 17.87 13.49 -6.68
N THR A 51 16.85 12.76 -6.25
CA THR A 51 16.27 11.63 -6.99
C THR A 51 15.38 12.12 -8.14
N LEU A 52 14.76 13.28 -7.98
CA LEU A 52 13.91 13.88 -9.01
C LEU A 52 14.77 14.64 -10.03
N PRO A 53 14.68 14.33 -11.34
CA PRO A 53 15.46 15.03 -12.35
C PRO A 53 15.13 16.54 -12.39
N PRO A 54 16.12 17.42 -12.66
CA PRO A 54 15.89 18.87 -12.73
C PRO A 54 14.77 19.24 -13.70
N GLY A 55 13.93 20.20 -13.30
CA GLY A 55 12.79 20.65 -14.11
C GLY A 55 11.60 19.67 -14.15
N SER A 56 11.66 18.54 -13.42
CA SER A 56 10.51 17.64 -13.29
C SER A 56 9.51 18.15 -12.25
N GLN A 57 8.23 17.93 -12.51
CA GLN A 57 7.12 18.25 -11.61
C GLN A 57 6.23 17.04 -11.42
N LEU A 58 5.89 16.74 -10.17
CA LEU A 58 4.89 15.75 -9.80
C LEU A 58 3.53 16.43 -9.63
N GLU A 59 2.52 15.86 -10.28
CA GLU A 59 1.17 16.41 -10.26
C GLU A 59 0.15 15.30 -9.99
N ALA A 60 -0.87 15.62 -9.20
CA ALA A 60 -2.01 14.74 -9.02
C ALA A 60 -3.09 15.04 -10.06
N ARG A 61 -3.43 14.07 -10.92
CA ARG A 61 -4.50 14.18 -11.92
C ARG A 61 -5.32 12.89 -11.94
N ASP A 62 -6.64 13.01 -11.96
CA ASP A 62 -7.58 11.88 -12.02
C ASP A 62 -7.38 10.80 -10.93
N ARG A 63 -6.95 11.22 -9.73
CA ARG A 63 -6.60 10.36 -8.57
C ARG A 63 -5.29 9.60 -8.71
N ARG A 64 -4.49 9.92 -9.72
CA ARG A 64 -3.17 9.33 -10.00
C ARG A 64 -2.08 10.36 -9.81
N VAL A 65 -0.85 9.89 -9.66
CA VAL A 65 0.33 10.77 -9.65
C VAL A 65 1.04 10.66 -10.98
N TRP A 66 1.23 11.80 -11.62
CA TRP A 66 1.92 11.95 -12.89
C TRP A 66 3.23 12.70 -12.66
N VAL A 67 4.24 12.39 -13.46
CA VAL A 67 5.45 13.21 -13.57
C VAL A 67 5.45 13.87 -14.93
N THR A 68 5.67 15.18 -14.96
CA THR A 68 5.96 15.96 -16.17
C THR A 68 7.42 16.38 -16.11
N ARG A 69 8.20 16.10 -17.15
CA ARG A 69 9.64 16.43 -17.15
C ARG A 69 10.18 16.78 -18.53
N PRO A 70 11.29 17.55 -18.59
CA PRO A 70 12.01 17.76 -19.83
C PRO A 70 12.62 16.45 -20.33
N VAL A 71 12.55 16.24 -21.64
CA VAL A 71 13.18 15.13 -22.36
C VAL A 71 13.80 15.64 -23.66
N THR A 72 14.93 15.05 -24.05
CA THR A 72 15.47 15.20 -25.41
C THR A 72 14.83 14.13 -26.28
N LYS A 73 14.17 14.54 -27.36
CA LYS A 73 13.55 13.63 -28.33
C LYS A 73 14.61 12.97 -29.21
N VAL A 74 14.20 11.95 -29.97
CA VAL A 74 15.07 11.20 -30.90
C VAL A 74 15.70 12.12 -31.96
N ASP A 75 15.01 13.19 -32.35
CA ASP A 75 15.49 14.21 -33.29
C ASP A 75 16.41 15.27 -32.66
N GLY A 76 16.78 15.11 -31.38
CA GLY A 76 17.61 16.05 -30.62
C GLY A 76 16.89 17.30 -30.12
N SER A 77 15.60 17.48 -30.47
CA SER A 77 14.81 18.61 -29.98
C SER A 77 14.41 18.43 -28.51
N GLN A 78 14.22 19.55 -27.81
CA GLN A 78 13.70 19.55 -26.44
C GLN A 78 12.18 19.38 -26.44
N GLY A 79 11.66 18.64 -25.47
CA GLY A 79 10.24 18.45 -25.27
C GLY A 79 9.88 18.15 -23.81
N MET A 80 8.59 18.00 -23.54
CA MET A 80 8.08 17.58 -22.24
C MET A 80 7.43 16.20 -22.37
N ALA A 81 7.73 15.30 -21.43
CA ALA A 81 7.07 14.01 -21.29
C ALA A 81 6.24 13.98 -20.02
N THR A 82 5.00 13.51 -20.12
CA THR A 82 4.10 13.27 -18.98
C THR A 82 3.86 11.78 -18.84
N VAL A 83 4.21 11.21 -17.69
CA VAL A 83 4.14 9.75 -17.44
C VAL A 83 3.41 9.49 -16.13
N ASN A 84 2.49 8.53 -16.14
CA ASN A 84 1.84 8.06 -14.92
C ASN A 84 2.85 7.26 -14.10
N VAL A 85 3.05 7.65 -12.85
CA VAL A 85 4.00 7.03 -11.92
C VAL A 85 3.29 6.40 -10.71
N LEU A 86 2.01 6.68 -10.48
CA LEU A 86 1.25 6.01 -9.43
C LEU A 86 -0.23 5.91 -9.80
N ASP A 87 -0.75 4.68 -9.85
CA ASP A 87 -2.10 4.35 -10.32
C ASP A 87 -3.06 3.99 -9.18
N ASP A 88 -4.36 3.98 -9.49
CA ASP A 88 -5.48 3.51 -8.68
C ASP A 88 -5.21 2.15 -8.01
N ALA A 89 -4.55 1.22 -8.72
CA ALA A 89 -4.20 -0.11 -8.20
C ALA A 89 -3.23 -0.07 -7.00
N THR A 90 -2.36 0.93 -6.93
CA THR A 90 -1.44 1.14 -5.80
C THR A 90 -2.20 1.49 -4.52
N TYR A 91 -3.42 2.04 -4.64
CA TYR A 91 -4.19 2.53 -3.50
C TYR A 91 -5.17 1.52 -2.90
N VAL A 92 -5.47 0.42 -3.61
CA VAL A 92 -6.33 -0.67 -3.11
C VAL A 92 -5.78 -1.28 -1.82
N ASN A 93 -4.48 -1.14 -1.58
CA ASN A 93 -3.77 -1.76 -0.47
C ASN A 93 -4.09 -1.12 0.88
N ILE A 94 -4.31 0.20 0.90
CA ILE A 94 -4.77 0.91 2.10
C ILE A 94 -6.20 0.48 2.43
N VAL A 95 -7.05 0.37 1.41
CA VAL A 95 -8.44 -0.10 1.56
C VAL A 95 -8.48 -1.55 2.04
N LEU A 96 -7.62 -2.40 1.49
CA LEU A 96 -7.47 -3.80 1.87
C LEU A 96 -7.01 -3.93 3.33
N LEU A 97 -5.97 -3.19 3.74
CA LEU A 97 -5.50 -3.17 5.12
C LEU A 97 -6.59 -2.70 6.09
N ALA A 98 -7.29 -1.61 5.74
CA ALA A 98 -8.38 -1.07 6.54
C ALA A 98 -9.51 -2.11 6.70
N ALA A 99 -9.94 -2.71 5.59
CA ALA A 99 -11.01 -3.70 5.57
C ALA A 99 -10.66 -4.94 6.40
N LEU A 100 -9.46 -5.50 6.20
CA LEU A 100 -8.96 -6.62 7.00
C LEU A 100 -8.95 -6.28 8.50
N THR A 101 -8.44 -5.10 8.85
CA THR A 101 -8.31 -4.65 10.24
C THR A 101 -9.67 -4.44 10.91
N ILE A 102 -10.63 -3.80 10.23
CA ILE A 102 -11.99 -3.55 10.74
C ILE A 102 -12.78 -4.84 10.84
N ALA A 103 -12.68 -5.71 9.85
CA ALA A 103 -13.39 -6.99 9.82
C ALA A 103 -12.91 -7.98 10.89
N THR A 104 -11.73 -7.74 11.48
CA THR A 104 -11.15 -8.61 12.51
C THR A 104 -11.87 -8.44 13.85
N PRO A 105 -12.67 -9.43 14.27
CA PRO A 105 -13.57 -9.26 15.42
C PRO A 105 -12.84 -9.21 16.76
N VAL A 106 -11.66 -9.83 16.85
CA VAL A 106 -10.92 -9.96 18.11
C VAL A 106 -10.12 -8.71 18.48
N LEU A 107 -9.73 -7.90 17.51
CA LEU A 107 -8.94 -6.70 17.78
C LEU A 107 -9.83 -5.61 18.40
N ALA A 108 -9.44 -5.10 19.56
CA ALA A 108 -10.07 -3.92 20.15
C ALA A 108 -9.80 -2.68 19.28
N TRP A 109 -10.68 -1.68 19.35
CA TRP A 109 -10.56 -0.44 18.56
C TRP A 109 -9.18 0.26 18.65
N PRO A 110 -8.56 0.41 19.83
CA PRO A 110 -7.23 1.01 19.92
C PRO A 110 -6.16 0.20 19.20
N ALA A 111 -6.25 -1.14 19.22
CA ALA A 111 -5.33 -2.02 18.50
C ALA A 111 -5.55 -1.91 16.99
N ARG A 112 -6.81 -1.88 16.53
CA ARG A 112 -7.15 -1.64 15.13
C ARG A 112 -6.56 -0.32 14.61
N ALA A 113 -6.69 0.76 15.39
CA ALA A 113 -6.12 2.06 15.04
C ALA A 113 -4.60 2.01 14.92
N LYS A 114 -3.90 1.36 15.87
CA LYS A 114 -2.44 1.18 15.81
C LYS A 114 -1.99 0.39 14.58
N VAL A 115 -2.67 -0.72 14.28
CA VAL A 115 -2.38 -1.55 13.09
C VAL A 115 -2.58 -0.76 11.82
N PHE A 116 -3.69 -0.02 11.73
CA PHE A 116 -3.98 0.80 10.55
C PHE A 116 -2.98 1.95 10.39
N LEU A 117 -2.62 2.65 11.47
CA LEU A 117 -1.64 3.73 11.42
C LEU A 117 -0.24 3.23 11.05
N ALA A 118 0.24 2.18 11.71
CA ALA A 118 1.57 1.62 11.43
C ALA A 118 1.65 1.01 10.04
N GLY A 119 0.65 0.20 9.66
CA GLY A 119 0.58 -0.42 8.34
C GLY A 119 0.35 0.59 7.23
N GLY A 120 -0.50 1.60 7.46
CA GLY A 120 -0.74 2.69 6.51
C GLY A 120 0.49 3.58 6.31
N ALA A 121 1.26 3.86 7.37
CA ALA A 121 2.54 4.56 7.26
C ALA A 121 3.55 3.73 6.46
N ALA A 122 3.68 2.43 6.77
CA ALA A 122 4.57 1.53 6.02
C ALA A 122 4.17 1.42 4.54
N LEU A 123 2.88 1.28 4.24
CA LEU A 123 2.37 1.30 2.86
C LEU A 123 2.69 2.61 2.14
N SER A 124 2.53 3.75 2.81
CA SER A 124 2.84 5.05 2.23
C SER A 124 4.34 5.20 1.94
N ILE A 125 5.20 4.67 2.81
CA ILE A 125 6.65 4.60 2.54
C ILE A 125 6.93 3.70 1.34
N LEU A 126 6.30 2.53 1.24
CA LEU A 126 6.44 1.66 0.07
C LEU A 126 5.97 2.36 -1.21
N HIS A 127 4.91 3.16 -1.15
CA HIS A 127 4.43 3.95 -2.30
C HIS A 127 5.44 5.03 -2.71
N LEU A 128 6.11 5.67 -1.75
CA LEU A 128 7.18 6.63 -2.04
C LEU A 128 8.42 5.94 -2.66
N ILE A 129 8.76 4.74 -2.18
CA ILE A 129 9.85 3.95 -2.76
C ILE A 129 9.51 3.53 -4.19
N ASP A 130 8.29 3.03 -4.43
CA ASP A 130 7.79 2.68 -5.76
C ASP A 130 7.80 3.90 -6.70
N LEU A 131 7.36 5.06 -6.21
CA LEU A 131 7.44 6.32 -6.95
C LEU A 131 8.90 6.65 -7.34
N ALA A 132 9.85 6.55 -6.42
CA ALA A 132 11.27 6.79 -6.70
C ALA A 132 11.83 5.82 -7.75
N ILE A 133 11.48 4.53 -7.66
CA ILE A 133 11.85 3.49 -8.64
C ILE A 133 11.32 3.84 -10.02
N LYS A 134 10.02 4.16 -10.13
CA LYS A 134 9.37 4.48 -11.41
C LYS A 134 9.89 5.78 -12.02
N LEU A 135 10.24 6.77 -11.20
CA LEU A 135 10.87 7.99 -11.69
C LEU A 135 12.23 7.71 -12.33
N ARG A 136 13.04 6.87 -11.69
CA ARG A 136 14.33 6.47 -12.24
C ARG A 136 14.19 5.60 -13.49
N TRP A 137 13.26 4.65 -13.50
CA TRP A 137 12.94 3.85 -14.68
C TRP A 137 12.59 4.73 -15.88
N THR A 138 11.62 5.61 -15.70
CA THR A 138 11.10 6.44 -16.78
C THR A 138 12.12 7.53 -17.20
N ALA A 139 13.12 7.85 -16.37
CA ALA A 139 14.24 8.71 -16.76
C ALA A 139 15.22 8.01 -17.71
N VAL A 140 15.43 6.70 -17.52
CA VAL A 140 16.25 5.88 -18.42
C VAL A 140 15.49 5.57 -19.72
N TYR A 141 14.18 5.36 -19.63
CA TYR A 141 13.31 5.04 -20.77
C TYR A 141 12.19 6.08 -20.94
N PRO A 142 12.52 7.29 -21.44
CA PRO A 142 11.54 8.34 -21.63
C PRO A 142 10.50 7.92 -22.67
N GLY A 143 9.22 7.97 -22.28
CA GLY A 143 8.08 7.63 -23.16
C GLY A 143 7.52 6.22 -22.97
N LEU A 144 8.22 5.33 -22.25
CA LEU A 144 7.62 4.07 -21.82
C LEU A 144 6.82 4.29 -20.53
N PRO A 145 5.58 3.78 -20.44
CA PRO A 145 4.91 3.70 -19.16
C PRO A 145 5.77 2.86 -18.22
N ALA A 146 5.81 3.21 -16.94
CA ALA A 146 6.46 2.38 -15.93
C ALA A 146 5.79 0.99 -15.77
N HIS A 147 4.69 0.76 -16.50
CA HIS A 147 3.93 -0.48 -16.52
C HIS A 147 4.17 -1.25 -17.83
N GLY A 148 4.86 -2.39 -17.72
CA GLY A 148 4.61 -3.55 -18.59
C GLY A 148 5.13 -3.55 -20.02
N VAL A 149 5.87 -2.54 -20.49
CA VAL A 149 6.48 -2.57 -21.83
C VAL A 149 8.00 -2.71 -21.70
N ILE A 150 8.49 -3.89 -22.08
CA ILE A 150 9.90 -4.29 -22.03
C ILE A 150 10.54 -3.95 -23.39
N PRO A 151 11.59 -3.12 -23.44
CA PRO A 151 12.41 -3.01 -24.65
C PRO A 151 13.17 -4.33 -24.87
N GLU A 152 13.13 -4.89 -26.08
CA GLU A 152 13.80 -6.16 -26.45
C GLU A 152 15.34 -6.15 -26.28
N ALA A 153 15.94 -5.00 -25.94
CA ALA A 153 17.40 -4.79 -25.83
C ALA A 153 17.97 -4.83 -24.38
N ALA A 154 17.27 -5.39 -23.39
CA ALA A 154 17.67 -5.31 -21.98
C ALA A 154 18.78 -6.29 -21.55
N SER A 155 20.06 -5.91 -21.73
CA SER A 155 21.21 -6.55 -21.05
C SER A 155 22.03 -5.58 -20.19
N SER A 156 21.36 -4.71 -19.45
CA SER A 156 21.98 -3.92 -18.38
C SER A 156 21.53 -4.48 -17.02
N THR A 157 22.46 -4.91 -16.18
CA THR A 157 22.19 -5.41 -14.82
C THR A 157 21.34 -4.43 -13.99
N VAL A 158 21.50 -3.13 -14.24
CA VAL A 158 20.71 -2.06 -13.59
C VAL A 158 19.25 -2.12 -14.03
N VAL A 159 19.00 -2.36 -15.33
CA VAL A 159 17.64 -2.50 -15.89
C VAL A 159 16.96 -3.73 -15.30
N LYS A 160 17.67 -4.87 -15.23
CA LYS A 160 17.18 -6.09 -14.57
C LYS A 160 16.91 -5.88 -13.08
N ALA A 161 17.77 -5.16 -12.35
CA ALA A 161 17.52 -4.84 -10.95
C ALA A 161 16.25 -3.99 -10.77
N TYR A 162 16.04 -3.00 -11.64
CA TYR A 162 14.81 -2.21 -11.64
C TYR A 162 13.57 -3.03 -11.99
N GLU A 163 13.66 -3.96 -12.95
CA GLU A 163 12.59 -4.90 -13.29
C GLU A 163 12.21 -5.79 -12.11
N TRP A 164 13.21 -6.40 -11.45
CA TRP A 164 12.99 -7.24 -10.28
C TRP A 164 12.39 -6.44 -9.12
N MET A 165 12.89 -5.23 -8.88
CA MET A 165 12.31 -4.35 -7.85
C MET A 165 10.87 -3.99 -8.22
N PHE A 166 10.59 -3.56 -9.44
CA PHE A 166 9.24 -3.23 -9.89
C PHE A 166 8.28 -4.42 -9.76
N ALA A 167 8.68 -5.62 -10.20
CA ALA A 167 7.90 -6.84 -10.06
C ALA A 167 7.71 -7.21 -8.57
N PHE A 168 8.74 -7.08 -7.75
CA PHE A 168 8.66 -7.32 -6.31
C PHE A 168 7.67 -6.36 -5.62
N PHE A 169 7.75 -5.05 -5.89
CA PHE A 169 6.82 -4.07 -5.33
C PHE A 169 5.40 -4.25 -5.87
N SER A 170 5.26 -4.60 -7.16
CA SER A 170 3.96 -4.83 -7.78
C SER A 170 3.25 -6.08 -7.24
N VAL A 171 3.98 -7.18 -7.04
CA VAL A 171 3.43 -8.47 -6.57
C VAL A 171 3.39 -8.56 -5.05
N ASN A 172 4.50 -8.25 -4.36
CA ASN A 172 4.62 -8.39 -2.91
C ASN A 172 4.23 -7.11 -2.15
N GLY A 173 4.61 -5.94 -2.67
CA GLY A 173 4.37 -4.65 -2.01
C GLY A 173 2.91 -4.20 -2.04
N PHE A 174 2.19 -4.50 -3.13
CA PHE A 174 0.79 -4.10 -3.27
C PHE A 174 -0.18 -5.19 -2.80
N GLY A 175 -0.19 -6.38 -3.40
CA GLY A 175 -1.16 -7.42 -3.00
C GLY A 175 -0.90 -8.07 -1.63
N LEU A 176 0.36 -8.44 -1.36
CA LEU A 176 0.70 -9.32 -0.23
C LEU A 176 0.99 -8.55 1.07
N PHE A 177 1.55 -7.33 0.99
CA PHE A 177 1.97 -6.58 2.16
C PHE A 177 0.85 -6.24 3.15
N PRO A 178 -0.35 -5.75 2.73
CA PRO A 178 -1.48 -5.55 3.65
C PRO A 178 -1.87 -6.81 4.40
N ILE A 179 -1.81 -7.96 3.71
CA ILE A 179 -2.14 -9.27 4.24
C ILE A 179 -1.08 -9.67 5.28
N LEU A 180 0.22 -9.50 4.99
CA LEU A 180 1.31 -9.79 5.91
C LEU A 180 1.27 -8.90 7.16
N VAL A 181 1.02 -7.60 7.01
CA VAL A 181 0.88 -6.68 8.14
C VAL A 181 -0.30 -7.10 9.02
N TRP A 182 -1.43 -7.46 8.40
CA TRP A 182 -2.60 -7.96 9.11
C TRP A 182 -2.33 -9.30 9.81
N PHE A 183 -1.64 -10.23 9.16
CA PHE A 183 -1.23 -11.51 9.75
C PHE A 183 -0.25 -11.33 10.90
N ALA A 184 0.75 -10.45 10.77
CA ALA A 184 1.68 -10.15 11.85
C ALA A 184 0.93 -9.54 13.04
N ALA A 185 0.09 -8.54 12.80
CA ALA A 185 -0.72 -7.93 13.85
C ALA A 185 -1.60 -8.96 14.56
N THR A 186 -2.29 -9.81 13.81
CA THR A 186 -3.12 -10.86 14.42
C THR A 186 -2.27 -11.89 15.15
N ALA A 187 -1.17 -12.39 14.58
CA ALA A 187 -0.29 -13.39 15.22
C ALA A 187 0.40 -12.89 16.50
N PHE A 188 0.80 -11.62 16.58
CA PHE A 188 1.45 -11.07 17.78
C PHE A 188 0.45 -10.63 18.87
N TRP A 189 -0.75 -10.19 18.52
CA TRP A 189 -1.77 -9.77 19.50
C TRP A 189 -2.75 -10.89 19.91
N TRP A 190 -2.92 -11.93 19.09
CA TRP A 190 -3.78 -13.09 19.38
C TRP A 190 -3.38 -13.85 20.67
N PRO A 191 -2.09 -14.10 20.96
CA PRO A 191 -1.69 -14.77 22.19
C PRO A 191 -1.96 -13.93 23.44
N GLN A 192 -1.89 -12.61 23.34
CA GLN A 192 -2.10 -11.72 24.50
C GLN A 192 -3.57 -11.70 24.93
N GLN A 193 -4.52 -11.68 23.99
CA GLN A 193 -5.94 -11.70 24.33
C GLN A 193 -6.43 -13.07 24.80
N ALA A 194 -5.90 -14.16 24.24
CA ALA A 194 -6.20 -15.52 24.68
C ALA A 194 -5.77 -15.75 26.14
N ARG A 195 -4.63 -15.17 26.56
CA ARG A 195 -4.15 -15.22 27.95
C ARG A 195 -4.98 -14.38 28.92
N THR A 196 -5.60 -13.29 28.48
CA THR A 196 -6.47 -12.45 29.34
C THR A 196 -7.89 -12.98 29.52
N ALA A 197 -8.31 -13.96 28.71
CA ALA A 197 -9.64 -14.58 28.83
C ALA A 197 -9.71 -15.67 29.92
N GLU A 198 -8.57 -16.17 30.39
CA GLU A 198 -8.51 -17.13 31.49
C GLU A 198 -8.20 -16.44 32.82
N ILE A 199 -8.93 -16.88 33.84
CA ILE A 199 -8.88 -16.48 35.26
C ILE A 199 -9.68 -15.21 35.60
N LYS A 200 -11.00 -15.29 35.47
CA LYS A 200 -11.84 -14.79 36.58
C LYS A 200 -11.89 -15.89 37.64
N PRO A 201 -11.34 -15.71 38.85
CA PRO A 201 -11.56 -16.66 39.92
C PRO A 201 -13.07 -16.71 40.17
N GLY A 202 -13.67 -17.88 39.93
CA GLY A 202 -15.09 -18.10 40.17
C GLY A 202 -15.39 -17.65 41.59
N ARG A 203 -16.37 -16.74 41.76
CA ARG A 203 -16.92 -16.39 43.08
C ARG A 203 -17.32 -17.71 43.75
N ARG A 204 -16.49 -18.21 44.67
CA ARG A 204 -16.89 -19.25 45.62
C ARG A 204 -18.10 -18.67 46.37
N ARG A 205 -19.30 -19.14 46.03
CA ARG A 205 -20.47 -18.99 46.88
C ARG A 205 -20.10 -19.64 48.22
N LYS A 206 -19.82 -18.83 49.23
CA LYS A 206 -19.86 -19.29 50.63
C LYS A 206 -21.31 -19.71 50.89
N HIS A 207 -21.57 -21.01 50.88
CA HIS A 207 -22.72 -21.56 51.56
C HIS A 207 -22.54 -21.23 53.05
N ARG A 208 -23.46 -20.43 53.60
CA ARG A 208 -23.62 -20.29 55.04
C ARG A 208 -24.22 -21.60 55.55
N GLY A 209 -23.50 -22.27 56.44
CA GLY A 209 -24.03 -23.16 57.46
C GLY A 209 -23.85 -22.46 58.80
#